data_AF-A0A956FDV8-F1
#
_entry.id   AF-A0A956FDV8-F1
#
_cell.length_a   1.000
_cell.length_b   1.000
_cell.length_c   1.000
_cell.angle_alpha   90.00
_cell.angle_beta   90.00
_cell.angle_gamma   90.00
#
_symmetry.space_group_name_H-M   'P 1'
#
loop_
_entity.id
_entity.type
_entity.pdbx_description
1 polymer ?
#
loop_
_entity_poly.entity_id
_entity_poly.type
_entity_poly.pdbx_seq_one_letter_code
_entity_poly.pdbx_strand_id
1 'polypeptide(L)'
;MGRRHHEPSSLETRVHAERERLERLIEHEVPYRLPWLARVDEAWRRFEATHGPDHRSFYRSPEYLELLDEEATRPLVPVSAVMSRACARMTAGDREALITALAYLDLSPRYDCSGYLKETLLRELRRVELDEPARQCLRRVFLAWILRPGREYGVFVKLVPRLRNAGFEAAIEALVDHDNEHVRRRARRLVDAWRRRRSPSS
;
A
#
# COMPACT_ATOMS: atom_id res chain seq x y z
N MET A 1 35.72 17.11 6.38
CA MET A 1 34.50 16.35 6.71
C MET A 1 33.40 16.78 5.74
N GLY A 2 33.25 16.09 4.61
CA GLY A 2 32.23 16.40 3.61
C GLY A 2 30.91 15.73 3.95
N ARG A 3 29.85 16.52 4.20
CA ARG A 3 28.47 16.02 4.26
C ARG A 3 28.09 15.57 2.85
N ARG A 4 27.85 14.27 2.66
CA ARG A 4 27.23 13.77 1.44
C ARG A 4 25.78 14.23 1.45
N HIS A 5 25.44 15.18 0.59
CA HIS A 5 24.05 15.43 0.23
C HIS A 5 23.53 14.17 -0.46
N HIS A 6 22.59 13.49 0.19
CA HIS A 6 21.86 12.39 -0.42
C HIS A 6 20.88 13.04 -1.40
N GLU A 7 21.25 13.13 -2.68
CA GLU A 7 20.28 13.46 -3.72
C GLU A 7 19.22 12.35 -3.71
N PRO A 8 17.93 12.68 -3.56
CA PRO A 8 16.86 11.69 -3.68
C PRO A 8 16.97 11.05 -5.06
N SER A 9 16.95 9.71 -5.10
CA SER A 9 17.12 9.00 -6.37
C SER A 9 15.99 9.38 -7.32
N SER A 10 16.26 9.42 -8.63
CA SER A 10 15.25 9.74 -9.65
C SER A 10 13.98 8.87 -9.56
N LEU A 11 14.07 7.70 -8.91
CA LEU A 11 12.95 6.83 -8.59
C LEU A 11 12.09 7.38 -7.45
N GLU A 12 12.68 7.87 -6.37
CA GLU A 12 11.95 8.47 -5.24
C GLU A 12 11.21 9.74 -5.66
N THR A 13 11.85 10.59 -6.47
CA THR A 13 11.21 11.79 -7.03
C THR A 13 10.04 11.43 -7.94
N ARG A 14 10.18 10.40 -8.78
CA ARG A 14 9.09 9.93 -9.66
C ARG A 14 7.96 9.26 -8.88
N VAL A 15 8.28 8.51 -7.84
CA VAL A 15 7.28 7.91 -6.93
C VAL A 15 6.52 9.00 -6.18
N HIS A 16 7.20 10.06 -5.74
CA HIS A 16 6.57 11.17 -5.04
C HIS A 16 5.65 12.00 -5.94
N ALA A 17 6.11 12.36 -7.15
CA ALA A 17 5.32 13.13 -8.11
C ALA A 17 4.07 12.37 -8.60
N GLU A 18 4.19 11.06 -8.85
CA GLU A 18 3.05 10.23 -9.25
C GLU A 18 2.07 10.00 -8.08
N ARG A 19 2.58 9.97 -6.84
CA ARG A 19 1.75 9.92 -5.64
C ARG A 19 0.90 11.18 -5.49
N GLU A 20 1.48 12.38 -5.62
CA GLU A 20 0.72 13.64 -5.55
C GLU A 20 -0.35 13.74 -6.66
N ARG A 21 -0.06 13.26 -7.87
CA ARG A 21 -1.03 13.22 -8.97
C ARG A 21 -2.24 12.35 -8.62
N LEU A 22 -2.03 11.25 -7.91
CA LEU A 22 -3.09 10.31 -7.57
C LEU A 22 -3.80 10.66 -6.27
N GLU A 23 -3.14 11.30 -5.31
CA GLU A 23 -3.80 11.94 -4.16
C GLU A 23 -4.83 12.97 -4.65
N ARG A 24 -4.51 13.78 -5.67
CA ARG A 24 -5.49 14.69 -6.32
C ARG A 24 -6.65 13.98 -7.00
N LEU A 25 -6.42 12.85 -7.67
CA LEU A 25 -7.49 12.05 -8.29
C LEU A 25 -8.40 11.41 -7.23
N ILE A 26 -7.80 10.96 -6.13
CA ILE A 26 -8.47 10.33 -5.00
C ILE A 26 -9.32 11.36 -4.20
N GLU A 27 -8.82 12.59 -4.04
CA GLU A 27 -9.56 13.71 -3.41
C GLU A 27 -10.82 14.11 -4.19
N HIS A 28 -10.83 13.94 -5.52
CA HIS A 28 -11.95 14.34 -6.37
C HIS A 28 -12.98 13.22 -6.64
N GLU A 29 -12.66 11.94 -6.46
CA GLU A 29 -13.54 10.82 -6.86
C GLU A 29 -14.03 9.91 -5.71
N VAL A 30 -13.53 10.03 -4.47
CA VAL A 30 -13.93 9.11 -3.37
C VAL A 30 -14.57 9.86 -2.20
N PRO A 31 -15.92 9.98 -2.15
CA PRO A 31 -16.56 10.99 -1.31
C PRO A 31 -16.63 10.69 0.19
N TYR A 32 -16.14 9.55 0.70
CA TYR A 32 -16.25 9.27 2.13
C TYR A 32 -15.02 8.54 2.69
N ARG A 33 -14.30 9.24 3.61
CA ARG A 33 -13.32 8.76 4.63
C ARG A 33 -11.84 8.70 4.31
N LEU A 34 -11.41 9.05 3.11
CA LEU A 34 -9.98 9.16 2.82
C LEU A 34 -9.28 10.32 3.56
N PRO A 35 -9.93 11.46 3.87
CA PRO A 35 -9.29 12.52 4.64
C PRO A 35 -8.87 12.09 6.06
N TRP A 36 -9.68 11.27 6.75
CA TRP A 36 -9.29 10.77 8.07
C TRP A 36 -8.13 9.77 7.99
N LEU A 37 -8.16 8.85 7.03
CA LEU A 37 -7.05 7.90 6.82
C LEU A 37 -5.74 8.60 6.45
N ALA A 38 -5.80 9.66 5.65
CA ALA A 38 -4.64 10.49 5.34
C ALA A 38 -4.08 11.17 6.60
N ARG A 39 -4.95 11.71 7.47
CA ARG A 39 -4.53 12.31 8.75
C ARG A 39 -3.94 11.29 9.72
N VAL A 40 -4.46 10.06 9.77
CA VAL A 40 -3.90 8.96 10.56
C VAL A 40 -2.52 8.55 10.04
N ASP A 41 -2.35 8.44 8.72
CA ASP A 41 -1.05 8.16 8.09
C ASP A 41 -0.03 9.30 8.36
N GLU A 42 -0.46 10.55 8.30
CA GLU A 42 0.38 11.70 8.65
C GLU A 42 0.79 11.70 10.14
N ALA A 43 -0.15 11.44 11.05
CA ALA A 43 0.15 11.31 12.47
C ALA A 43 1.11 10.14 12.75
N TRP A 44 0.92 9.00 12.08
CA TRP A 44 1.85 7.88 12.17
C TRP A 44 3.26 8.28 11.71
N ARG A 45 3.40 8.99 10.58
CA ARG A 45 4.72 9.43 10.10
C ARG A 45 5.42 10.37 11.07
N ARG A 46 4.68 11.31 11.67
CA ARG A 46 5.21 12.22 12.70
C ARG A 46 5.66 11.45 13.95
N PHE A 47 4.85 10.48 14.38
CA PHE A 47 5.20 9.61 15.49
C PHE A 47 6.44 8.76 15.19
N GLU A 48 6.49 8.09 14.03
CA GLU A 48 7.59 7.23 13.58
C GLU A 48 8.91 8.01 13.51
N ALA A 49 8.86 9.26 13.05
CA ALA A 49 10.04 10.13 12.97
C ALA A 49 10.65 10.46 14.35
N THR A 50 9.82 10.49 15.39
CA THR A 50 10.22 10.92 16.74
C THR A 50 10.51 9.73 17.67
N HIS A 51 9.70 8.68 17.58
CA HIS A 51 9.68 7.57 18.53
C HIS A 51 10.11 6.24 17.90
N GLY A 52 10.37 6.21 16.59
CA GLY A 52 10.65 4.99 15.84
C GLY A 52 9.39 4.19 15.50
N PRO A 53 9.54 3.02 14.84
CA PRO A 53 8.44 2.28 14.25
C PRO A 53 7.68 1.39 15.25
N ASP A 54 7.33 1.92 16.44
CA ASP A 54 6.52 1.20 17.43
C ASP A 54 5.02 1.50 17.27
N HIS A 55 4.35 0.62 16.51
CA HIS A 55 2.92 0.69 16.25
C HIS A 55 2.06 0.61 17.51
N ARG A 56 2.47 -0.15 18.54
CA ARG A 56 1.64 -0.31 19.75
C ARG A 56 1.62 0.96 20.57
N SER A 57 2.76 1.65 20.62
CA SER A 57 2.89 2.92 21.32
C SER A 57 2.16 4.05 20.58
N PHE A 58 2.17 4.06 19.24
CA PHE A 58 1.36 5.03 18.48
C PHE A 58 -0.13 4.96 18.81
N TYR A 59 -0.72 3.77 18.93
CA TYR A 59 -2.15 3.66 19.26
C TYR A 59 -2.51 4.11 20.68
N ARG A 60 -1.50 4.40 21.51
CA ARG A 60 -1.65 4.95 22.86
C ARG A 60 -1.13 6.39 22.94
N SER A 61 -0.68 6.95 21.82
CA SER A 61 -0.13 8.29 21.75
C SER A 61 -1.26 9.34 21.80
N PRO A 62 -1.03 10.50 22.43
CA PRO A 62 -1.99 11.60 22.41
C PRO A 62 -2.44 11.97 20.98
N GLU A 63 -1.52 11.98 20.02
CA GLU A 63 -1.80 12.33 18.62
C GLU A 63 -2.80 11.37 17.95
N TYR A 64 -2.76 10.08 18.29
CA TYR A 64 -3.73 9.12 17.78
C TYR A 64 -5.07 9.22 18.51
N LEU A 65 -5.05 9.47 19.82
CA LEU A 65 -6.27 9.63 20.63
C LEU A 65 -7.06 10.88 20.21
N GLU A 66 -6.38 12.00 19.93
CA GLU A 66 -7.01 13.21 19.39
C GLU A 66 -7.71 12.95 18.04
N LEU A 67 -7.07 12.18 17.14
CA LEU A 67 -7.68 11.77 15.88
C LEU A 67 -8.89 10.84 16.07
N LEU A 68 -8.91 10.05 17.13
CA LEU A 68 -10.06 9.21 17.49
C LEU A 68 -11.21 10.04 18.07
N ASP A 69 -10.91 11.00 18.95
CA ASP A 69 -11.91 11.88 19.57
C ASP A 69 -12.58 12.77 18.52
N GLU A 70 -11.81 13.34 17.59
CA GLU A 70 -12.37 14.10 16.47
C GLU A 70 -13.28 13.23 15.57
N GLU A 71 -12.88 11.99 15.30
CA GLU A 71 -13.63 11.07 14.45
C GLU A 71 -14.90 10.54 15.16
N ALA A 72 -14.88 10.41 16.50
CA ALA A 72 -16.01 9.98 17.32
C ALA A 72 -17.21 10.94 17.26
N THR A 73 -16.99 12.20 16.87
CA THR A 73 -18.06 13.20 16.69
C THR A 73 -18.84 13.04 15.38
N ARG A 74 -18.39 12.18 14.45
CA ARG A 74 -19.10 11.88 13.20
C ARG A 74 -19.98 10.65 13.36
N PRO A 75 -21.12 10.54 12.66
CA PRO A 75 -21.86 9.28 12.57
C PRO A 75 -20.99 8.23 11.86
N LEU A 76 -20.35 7.36 12.64
CA LEU A 76 -19.37 6.40 12.14
C LEU A 76 -20.03 5.09 11.69
N VAL A 77 -20.06 4.86 10.38
CA VAL A 77 -19.85 3.50 9.87
C VAL A 77 -18.44 3.05 10.33
N PRO A 78 -18.15 1.80 10.68
CA PRO A 78 -16.76 1.39 10.91
C PRO A 78 -15.98 1.31 9.59
N VAL A 79 -14.68 1.66 9.54
CA VAL A 79 -13.87 1.48 8.31
C VAL A 79 -13.91 0.03 7.83
N SER A 80 -13.92 -0.92 8.76
CA SER A 80 -14.14 -2.34 8.45
C SER A 80 -15.46 -2.59 7.71
N ALA A 81 -16.56 -1.97 8.14
CA ALA A 81 -17.85 -2.10 7.47
C ALA A 81 -17.84 -1.44 6.07
N VAL A 82 -17.15 -0.31 5.90
CA VAL A 82 -16.97 0.33 4.58
C VAL A 82 -16.16 -0.60 3.66
N MET A 83 -15.06 -1.16 4.13
CA MET A 83 -14.22 -2.06 3.33
C MET A 83 -14.91 -3.38 3.02
N SER A 84 -15.71 -3.93 3.94
CA SER A 84 -16.52 -5.13 3.67
C SER A 84 -17.57 -4.87 2.58
N ARG A 85 -18.25 -3.71 2.62
CA ARG A 85 -19.18 -3.30 1.54
C ARG A 85 -18.46 -3.08 0.22
N ALA A 86 -17.29 -2.43 0.25
CA ALA A 86 -16.45 -2.23 -0.93
C ALA A 86 -16.04 -3.57 -1.54
N CYS A 87 -15.65 -4.57 -0.73
CA CYS A 87 -15.35 -5.91 -1.22
C CYS A 87 -16.52 -6.51 -2.00
N ALA A 88 -17.72 -6.53 -1.40
CA ALA A 88 -18.92 -7.10 -2.04
C ALA A 88 -19.29 -6.38 -3.35
N ARG A 89 -19.27 -5.04 -3.35
CA ARG A 89 -19.55 -4.23 -4.54
C ARG A 89 -18.50 -4.45 -5.63
N MET A 90 -17.21 -4.45 -5.27
CA MET A 90 -16.10 -4.67 -6.18
C MET A 90 -16.20 -6.05 -6.84
N THR A 91 -16.56 -7.11 -6.10
CA THR A 91 -16.79 -8.44 -6.67
C THR A 91 -17.98 -8.51 -7.61
N ALA A 92 -18.93 -7.59 -7.49
CA ALA A 92 -20.05 -7.43 -8.41
C ALA A 92 -19.72 -6.55 -9.64
N GLY A 93 -18.46 -6.12 -9.80
CA GLY A 93 -18.01 -5.29 -10.94
C GLY A 93 -18.15 -3.78 -10.70
N ASP A 94 -18.44 -3.35 -9.48
CA ASP A 94 -18.56 -1.94 -9.14
C ASP A 94 -17.18 -1.24 -9.16
N ARG A 95 -17.03 -0.30 -10.10
CA ARG A 95 -15.78 0.42 -10.32
C ARG A 95 -15.43 1.40 -9.20
N GLU A 96 -16.41 2.06 -8.59
CA GLU A 96 -16.15 2.98 -7.47
C GLU A 96 -15.64 2.21 -6.24
N ALA A 97 -16.19 1.02 -6.02
CA ALA A 97 -15.75 0.14 -4.95
C ALA A 97 -14.31 -0.35 -5.17
N LEU A 98 -13.92 -0.65 -6.43
CA LEU A 98 -12.54 -0.95 -6.78
C LEU A 98 -11.61 0.23 -6.49
N ILE A 99 -11.97 1.44 -6.92
CA ILE A 99 -11.18 2.66 -6.67
C ILE A 99 -11.00 2.89 -5.17
N THR A 100 -12.08 2.73 -4.39
CA THR A 100 -12.05 2.85 -2.93
C THR A 100 -11.11 1.83 -2.29
N ALA A 101 -11.16 0.57 -2.72
CA ALA A 101 -10.27 -0.49 -2.25
C ALA A 101 -8.79 -0.20 -2.57
N LEU A 102 -8.53 0.28 -3.79
CA LEU A 102 -7.18 0.66 -4.22
C LEU A 102 -6.64 1.86 -3.43
N ALA A 103 -7.46 2.89 -3.22
CA ALA A 103 -7.08 4.05 -2.40
C ALA A 103 -6.75 3.65 -0.96
N TYR A 104 -7.55 2.76 -0.36
CA TYR A 104 -7.24 2.23 0.97
C TYR A 104 -5.90 1.49 1.02
N LEU A 105 -5.60 0.68 -0.01
CA LEU A 105 -4.32 -0.04 -0.09
C LEU A 105 -3.12 0.90 -0.32
N ASP A 106 -3.31 1.95 -1.12
CA ASP A 106 -2.28 2.96 -1.44
C ASP A 106 -1.94 3.83 -0.23
N LEU A 107 -2.96 4.27 0.53
CA LEU A 107 -2.76 4.93 1.82
C LEU A 107 -2.06 4.00 2.84
N SER A 108 -2.18 2.68 2.64
CA SER A 108 -1.61 1.63 3.49
C SER A 108 -1.74 1.93 4.99
N PRO A 109 -2.95 2.25 5.48
CA PRO A 109 -3.12 2.71 6.84
C PRO A 109 -2.65 1.65 7.83
N ARG A 110 -2.04 2.10 8.91
CA ARG A 110 -1.49 1.25 9.96
C ARG A 110 -2.23 1.57 11.25
N TYR A 111 -3.39 0.95 11.41
CA TYR A 111 -4.16 0.94 12.65
C TYR A 111 -4.46 -0.50 13.09
N ASP A 112 -4.97 -0.70 14.31
CA ASP A 112 -5.29 -2.04 14.79
C ASP A 112 -6.24 -2.78 13.82
N CYS A 113 -5.98 -4.06 13.61
CA CYS A 113 -6.70 -4.90 12.65
C CYS A 113 -6.67 -4.46 11.16
N SER A 114 -6.02 -3.36 10.79
CA SER A 114 -5.91 -2.90 9.38
C SER A 114 -5.27 -3.97 8.46
N GLY A 115 -4.32 -4.76 8.97
CA GLY A 115 -3.71 -5.86 8.24
C GLY A 115 -4.71 -6.93 7.79
N TYR A 116 -5.74 -7.24 8.60
CA TYR A 116 -6.79 -8.19 8.22
C TYR A 116 -7.69 -7.65 7.10
N LEU A 117 -7.98 -6.34 7.14
CA LEU A 117 -8.74 -5.69 6.08
C LEU A 117 -7.97 -5.68 4.76
N LYS A 118 -6.69 -5.30 4.80
CA LYS A 118 -5.80 -5.35 3.62
C LYS A 118 -5.71 -6.77 3.06
N GLU A 119 -5.54 -7.77 3.93
CA GLU A 119 -5.49 -9.17 3.51
C GLU A 119 -6.78 -9.61 2.81
N THR A 120 -7.94 -9.20 3.35
CA THR A 120 -9.25 -9.48 2.76
C THR A 120 -9.40 -8.80 1.39
N LEU A 121 -9.10 -7.51 1.31
CA LEU A 121 -9.14 -6.75 0.04
C LEU A 121 -8.26 -7.40 -1.04
N LEU A 122 -7.04 -7.81 -0.69
CA LEU A 122 -6.13 -8.47 -1.63
C LEU A 122 -6.64 -9.83 -2.11
N ARG A 123 -7.34 -10.59 -1.26
CA ARG A 123 -7.97 -11.85 -1.68
C ARG A 123 -9.09 -11.59 -2.68
N GLU A 124 -9.90 -10.56 -2.46
CA GLU A 124 -10.99 -10.20 -3.37
C GLU A 124 -10.46 -9.59 -4.68
N LEU A 125 -9.43 -8.74 -4.63
CA LEU A 125 -8.76 -8.20 -5.82
C LEU A 125 -8.19 -9.28 -6.75
N ARG A 126 -7.88 -10.47 -6.23
CA ARG A 126 -7.46 -11.60 -7.06
C ARG A 126 -8.60 -12.21 -7.88
N ARG A 127 -9.86 -11.93 -7.55
CA ARG A 127 -11.05 -12.47 -8.23
C ARG A 127 -11.64 -11.50 -9.25
N VAL A 128 -11.37 -10.21 -9.10
CA VAL A 128 -11.94 -9.18 -9.98
C VAL A 128 -11.06 -8.94 -11.21
N GLU A 129 -11.66 -8.45 -12.29
CA GLU A 129 -10.91 -7.95 -13.43
C GLU A 129 -10.25 -6.62 -13.07
N LEU A 130 -8.97 -6.49 -13.45
CA LEU A 130 -8.18 -5.29 -13.20
C LEU A 130 -7.81 -4.71 -14.55
N ASP A 131 -8.23 -3.48 -14.80
CA ASP A 131 -7.73 -2.68 -15.91
C ASP A 131 -6.29 -2.20 -15.64
N GLU A 132 -5.67 -1.59 -16.64
CA GLU A 132 -4.28 -1.16 -16.51
C GLU A 132 -4.05 -0.07 -15.44
N PRO A 133 -4.94 0.94 -15.28
CA PRO A 133 -4.86 1.88 -14.16
C PRO A 133 -4.87 1.20 -12.79
N ALA A 134 -5.77 0.23 -12.56
CA ALA A 134 -5.82 -0.52 -11.31
C ALA A 134 -4.55 -1.35 -11.09
N ARG A 135 -4.03 -2.00 -12.14
CA ARG A 135 -2.77 -2.74 -12.08
C ARG A 135 -1.59 -1.82 -11.77
N GLN A 136 -1.54 -0.63 -12.38
CA GLN A 136 -0.49 0.36 -12.13
C GLN A 136 -0.51 0.83 -10.67
N CYS A 137 -1.69 1.13 -10.12
CA CYS A 137 -1.85 1.44 -8.70
C CYS A 137 -1.29 0.30 -7.83
N LEU A 138 -1.74 -0.94 -8.05
CA LEU A 138 -1.29 -2.10 -7.28
C LEU A 138 0.22 -2.38 -7.40
N ARG A 139 0.83 -2.13 -8.56
CA ARG A 139 2.30 -2.22 -8.71
C ARG A 139 3.01 -1.23 -7.81
N ARG A 140 2.55 0.03 -7.75
CA ARG A 140 3.10 1.04 -6.83
C ARG A 140 2.95 0.59 -5.39
N VAL A 141 1.74 0.22 -4.98
CA VAL A 141 1.46 -0.25 -3.62
C VAL A 141 2.40 -1.39 -3.26
N PHE A 142 2.58 -2.34 -4.17
CA PHE A 142 3.46 -3.48 -3.93
C PHE A 142 4.92 -3.08 -3.74
N LEU A 143 5.45 -2.18 -4.57
CA LEU A 143 6.82 -1.69 -4.43
C LEU A 143 7.03 -1.02 -3.06
N ALA A 144 6.08 -0.18 -2.62
CA ALA A 144 6.12 0.42 -1.29
C ALA A 144 6.13 -0.65 -0.17
N TRP A 145 5.37 -1.73 -0.34
CA TRP A 145 5.29 -2.80 0.65
C TRP A 145 6.49 -3.77 0.60
N ILE A 146 7.19 -3.87 -0.53
CA ILE A 146 8.52 -4.50 -0.59
C ILE A 146 9.53 -3.68 0.24
N LEU A 147 9.34 -2.39 0.44
CA LEU A 147 10.20 -1.65 1.37
C LEU A 147 9.77 -1.91 2.81
N ARG A 148 8.47 -1.81 3.10
CA ARG A 148 7.92 -1.95 4.46
C ARG A 148 6.79 -3.00 4.52
N PRO A 149 7.10 -4.29 4.75
CA PRO A 149 6.10 -5.35 4.65
C PRO A 149 5.16 -5.32 5.85
N GLY A 150 3.87 -5.47 5.58
CA GLY A 150 2.89 -5.87 6.57
C GLY A 150 2.67 -7.39 6.59
N ARG A 151 1.78 -7.84 7.46
CA ARG A 151 1.30 -9.23 7.55
C ARG A 151 0.75 -9.74 6.22
N GLU A 152 0.10 -8.85 5.49
CA GLU A 152 -0.59 -9.07 4.23
C GLU A 152 0.35 -9.31 3.03
N TYR A 153 1.68 -9.15 3.21
CA TYR A 153 2.68 -9.35 2.16
C TYR A 153 2.53 -10.71 1.46
N GLY A 154 2.32 -11.78 2.22
CA GLY A 154 2.19 -13.13 1.67
C GLY A 154 0.98 -13.30 0.74
N VAL A 155 -0.11 -12.57 1.00
CA VAL A 155 -1.29 -12.57 0.11
C VAL A 155 -1.03 -11.71 -1.11
N PHE A 156 -0.38 -10.56 -0.95
CA PHE A 156 -0.03 -9.70 -2.07
C PHE A 156 0.89 -10.40 -3.09
N VAL A 157 1.87 -11.19 -2.61
CA VAL A 157 2.75 -11.98 -3.50
C VAL A 157 1.95 -12.89 -4.45
N LYS A 158 0.76 -13.37 -4.05
CA LYS A 158 -0.12 -14.19 -4.91
C LYS A 158 -0.81 -13.39 -6.01
N LEU A 159 -0.89 -12.06 -5.89
CA LEU A 159 -1.44 -11.16 -6.90
C LEU A 159 -0.40 -10.74 -7.95
N VAL A 160 0.90 -10.77 -7.59
CA VAL A 160 2.04 -10.37 -8.44
C VAL A 160 1.98 -10.92 -9.87
N PRO A 161 1.63 -12.20 -10.14
CA PRO A 161 1.58 -12.70 -11.52
C PRO A 161 0.64 -11.91 -12.44
N ARG A 162 -0.45 -11.33 -11.91
CA ARG A 162 -1.41 -10.50 -12.66
C ARG A 162 -0.93 -9.05 -12.86
N LEU A 163 0.11 -8.65 -12.14
CA LEU A 163 0.67 -7.30 -12.15
C LEU A 163 1.96 -7.20 -12.98
N ARG A 164 2.43 -8.29 -13.58
CA ARG A 164 3.69 -8.30 -14.32
C ARG A 164 3.63 -7.42 -15.56
N ASN A 165 4.64 -6.58 -15.72
CA ASN A 165 5.03 -5.93 -16.97
C ASN A 165 6.54 -5.63 -16.89
N ALA A 166 7.16 -5.24 -18.00
CA ALA A 166 8.61 -5.03 -18.05
C ALA A 166 9.10 -4.00 -17.01
N GLY A 167 8.38 -2.88 -16.86
CA GLY A 167 8.76 -1.83 -15.91
C GLY A 167 8.69 -2.27 -14.44
N PHE A 168 7.67 -3.04 -14.08
CA PHE A 168 7.50 -3.58 -12.73
C PHE A 168 8.53 -4.66 -12.40
N GLU A 169 8.86 -5.51 -13.37
CA GLU A 169 9.92 -6.51 -13.20
C GLU A 169 11.27 -5.84 -12.98
N ALA A 170 11.63 -4.86 -13.82
CA ALA A 170 12.85 -4.09 -13.68
C ALA A 170 12.94 -3.36 -12.33
N ALA A 171 11.82 -2.78 -11.86
CA ALA A 171 11.77 -2.13 -10.55
C ALA A 171 12.03 -3.11 -9.38
N ILE A 172 11.54 -4.35 -9.48
CA ILE A 172 11.79 -5.38 -8.46
C ILE A 172 13.22 -5.93 -8.57
N GLU A 173 13.76 -6.08 -9.78
CA GLU A 173 15.16 -6.47 -9.99
C GLU A 173 16.13 -5.45 -9.42
N ALA A 174 15.86 -4.15 -9.55
CA ALA A 174 16.68 -3.11 -8.92
C ALA A 174 16.71 -3.22 -7.38
N LEU A 175 15.68 -3.80 -6.75
CA LEU A 175 15.62 -4.01 -5.30
C LEU A 175 16.44 -5.23 -4.83
N VAL A 176 16.99 -6.04 -5.74
CA VAL A 176 17.84 -7.20 -5.41
C VAL A 176 19.16 -6.78 -4.76
N ASP A 177 19.66 -5.59 -5.10
CA ASP A 177 20.92 -5.06 -4.56
C ASP A 177 20.69 -3.95 -3.52
N HIS A 178 19.46 -3.84 -3.00
CA HIS A 178 19.11 -2.87 -1.97
C HIS A 178 19.92 -3.10 -0.69
N ASP A 179 20.38 -2.02 -0.03
CA ASP A 179 21.25 -2.08 1.17
C ASP A 179 20.62 -2.87 2.33
N ASN A 180 19.31 -2.69 2.53
CA ASN A 180 18.53 -3.45 3.50
C ASN A 180 18.37 -4.94 3.11
N GLU A 181 18.97 -5.85 3.89
CA GLU A 181 18.92 -7.31 3.69
C GLU A 181 17.49 -7.87 3.59
N HIS A 182 16.53 -7.34 4.35
CA HIS A 182 15.15 -7.81 4.29
C HIS A 182 14.45 -7.43 2.98
N VAL A 183 14.75 -6.26 2.43
CA VAL A 183 14.25 -5.81 1.11
C VAL A 183 14.85 -6.69 0.03
N ARG A 184 16.18 -6.81 0.01
CA ARG A 184 16.95 -7.66 -0.90
C ARG A 184 16.46 -9.10 -0.93
N ARG A 185 16.30 -9.73 0.24
CA ARG A 185 15.81 -11.12 0.34
C ARG A 185 14.40 -11.29 -0.25
N ARG A 186 13.52 -10.30 -0.06
CA ARG A 186 12.15 -10.34 -0.60
C ARG A 186 12.14 -10.15 -2.11
N ALA A 187 12.91 -9.19 -2.63
CA ALA A 187 13.09 -8.96 -4.06
C ALA A 187 13.64 -10.21 -4.75
N ARG A 188 14.72 -10.80 -4.22
CA ARG A 188 15.33 -12.05 -4.74
C ARG A 188 14.31 -13.18 -4.84
N ARG A 189 13.53 -13.43 -3.79
CA ARG A 189 12.49 -14.47 -3.79
C ARG A 189 11.47 -14.29 -4.92
N LEU A 190 11.10 -13.05 -5.23
CA LEU A 190 10.16 -12.74 -6.32
C LEU A 190 10.79 -12.99 -7.68
N VAL A 191 12.01 -12.46 -7.89
CA VAL A 191 12.77 -12.63 -9.15
C VAL A 191 13.01 -14.12 -9.43
N ASP A 192 13.46 -14.87 -8.44
CA ASP A 192 13.68 -16.33 -8.56
C ASP A 192 12.38 -17.07 -8.89
N ALA A 193 11.26 -16.69 -8.27
CA ALA A 193 9.96 -17.27 -8.55
C ALA A 193 9.48 -17.00 -9.99
N TRP A 194 9.81 -15.84 -10.55
CA TRP A 194 9.50 -15.53 -11.95
C TRP A 194 10.39 -16.29 -12.93
N ARG A 195 11.69 -16.36 -12.65
CA ARG A 195 12.67 -17.09 -13.48
C ARG A 195 12.30 -18.56 -13.59
N ARG A 196 11.98 -19.22 -12.47
CA ARG A 196 11.51 -20.62 -12.46
C ARG A 196 10.25 -20.87 -13.30
N ARG A 197 9.39 -19.87 -13.47
CA ARG A 197 8.17 -19.99 -14.29
C ARG A 197 8.38 -19.67 -15.77
N ARG A 198 9.50 -19.01 -16.11
CA ARG A 198 9.88 -18.67 -17.49
C ARG A 198 10.65 -19.79 -18.17
N SER A 199 11.40 -20.59 -17.41
CA SER A 199 12.02 -21.81 -17.92
C SER A 199 10.91 -22.82 -18.24
N PRO A 200 10.63 -23.13 -19.51
CA PRO A 200 9.82 -24.29 -19.84
C PRO A 200 10.57 -25.51 -19.33
N SER A 201 9.87 -26.47 -18.71
CA SER A 201 10.42 -27.81 -18.53
C SER A 201 10.92 -28.27 -19.90
N SER A 202 12.24 -28.39 -20.03
CA SER A 202 12.89 -28.97 -21.21
C SER A 202 12.66 -30.47 -21.23
#